data_AF-A0A924UGA4-F1
#
_entry.id   AF-A0A924UGA4-F1
#
_cell.length_a   1.000
_cell.length_b   1.000
_cell.length_c   1.000
_cell.angle_alpha   90.00
_cell.angle_beta   90.00
_cell.angle_gamma   90.00
#
_symmetry.space_group_name_H-M   'P 1'
#
loop_
_entity.id
_entity.type
_entity.pdbx_description
1 polymer ?
#
loop_
_entity_poly.entity_id
_entity_poly.type
_entity_poly.pdbx_seq_one_letter_code
_entity_poly.pdbx_strand_id
1 'polypeptide(L)'
;MTDTVRDQATTALAEVEKVTLAIMPEVNTTLVTLDAAPVPQADEIKRRMAEIDMTNTQSIISFGAGSQAELQNISQAMLAGVKNKDVGPAGDSLTEIVSTIRGFSGEELDVNRERSWWERLTGAAAPLAHFMAR
;
A
#
# COMPACT_ATOMS: atom_id res chain seq x y z
N MET A 1 -3.93 -14.61 25.51
CA MET A 1 -4.13 -13.78 24.30
C MET A 1 -3.31 -12.49 24.37
N THR A 2 -3.26 -11.79 25.51
CA THR A 2 -2.42 -10.59 25.70
C THR A 2 -0.91 -10.84 25.61
N ASP A 3 -0.42 -11.98 26.09
CA ASP A 3 1.02 -12.27 26.09
C ASP A 3 1.53 -12.61 24.69
N THR A 4 0.72 -13.31 23.89
CA THR A 4 1.00 -13.62 22.48
C THR A 4 1.16 -12.37 21.62
N VAL A 5 0.37 -11.33 21.90
CA VAL A 5 0.45 -10.03 21.19
C VAL A 5 1.71 -9.26 21.60
N ARG A 6 2.12 -9.31 22.89
CA ARG A 6 3.38 -8.71 23.35
C ARG A 6 4.61 -9.40 22.72
N ASP A 7 4.58 -10.72 22.63
CA ASP A 7 5.67 -11.49 22.03
C ASP A 7 5.80 -11.20 20.53
N GLN A 8 4.67 -11.04 19.84
CA GLN A 8 4.66 -10.62 18.43
C GLN A 8 5.16 -9.17 18.26
N ALA A 9 4.76 -8.26 19.14
CA ALA A 9 5.20 -6.86 19.08
C ALA A 9 6.70 -6.71 19.34
N THR A 10 7.26 -7.46 20.29
CA THR A 10 8.71 -7.46 20.58
C THR A 10 9.53 -8.07 19.44
N THR A 11 9.02 -9.14 18.82
CA THR A 11 9.64 -9.73 17.63
C THR A 11 9.65 -8.75 16.45
N ALA A 12 8.51 -8.09 16.20
CA ALA A 12 8.41 -7.09 15.14
C ALA A 12 9.32 -5.88 15.39
N LEU A 13 9.46 -5.44 16.65
CA LEU A 13 10.37 -4.35 17.03
C LEU A 13 11.83 -4.72 16.71
N ALA A 14 12.25 -5.94 17.05
CA ALA A 14 13.60 -6.43 16.78
C ALA A 14 13.90 -6.54 15.27
N GLU A 15 12.91 -6.95 14.46
CA GLU A 15 13.04 -6.95 13.00
C GLU A 15 13.16 -5.54 12.42
N VAL A 16 12.36 -4.59 12.92
CA VAL A 16 12.43 -3.18 12.51
C VAL A 16 13.77 -2.54 12.91
N GLU A 17 14.28 -2.82 14.12
CA GLU A 17 15.61 -2.38 14.54
C GLU A 17 16.71 -2.95 13.64
N LYS A 18 16.63 -4.23 13.28
CA LYS A 18 17.61 -4.87 12.38
C LYS A 18 17.64 -4.22 10.99
N VAL A 19 16.48 -3.84 10.46
CA VAL A 19 16.37 -3.16 9.16
C VAL A 19 16.84 -1.71 9.24
N THR A 20 16.52 -0.99 10.33
CA THR A 20 16.90 0.42 10.50
C THR A 20 18.37 0.60 10.87
N LEU A 21 18.99 -0.36 11.57
CA LEU A 21 20.42 -0.36 11.89
C LEU A 21 21.31 -0.85 10.74
N ALA A 22 20.73 -1.40 9.67
CA ALA A 22 21.47 -1.71 8.45
C ALA A 22 21.93 -0.40 7.80
N ILE A 23 23.15 0.01 8.12
CA ILE A 23 23.83 1.13 7.48
C ILE A 23 23.82 0.86 5.98
N MET A 24 23.08 1.68 5.23
CA MET A 24 23.10 1.60 3.78
C MET A 24 24.53 1.83 3.32
N PRO A 25 25.08 1.00 2.41
CA PRO A 25 26.40 1.24 1.87
C PRO A 25 26.43 2.64 1.26
N GLU A 26 27.45 3.42 1.60
CA GLU A 26 27.62 4.75 1.03
C GLU A 26 27.67 4.63 -0.49
N VAL A 27 26.93 5.51 -1.18
CA VAL A 27 26.95 5.59 -2.63
C VAL A 27 28.34 6.08 -3.03
N ASN A 28 29.21 5.16 -3.42
CA ASN A 28 30.52 5.50 -3.96
C ASN A 28 30.33 6.34 -5.22
N THR A 29 30.73 7.61 -5.14
CA THR A 29 30.66 8.57 -6.27
C THR A 29 31.83 8.43 -7.24
N THR A 30 32.76 7.51 -6.95
CA THR A 30 33.89 7.20 -7.83
C THR A 30 33.37 6.63 -9.15
N LEU A 31 33.67 7.32 -10.25
CA LEU A 31 33.33 6.87 -11.58
C LEU A 31 34.07 5.55 -11.88
N VAL A 32 33.33 4.48 -12.14
CA VAL A 32 33.87 3.22 -12.65
C VAL A 32 33.78 3.27 -14.17
N THR A 33 34.93 3.36 -14.84
CA THR A 33 34.99 3.30 -16.31
C THR A 33 34.88 1.86 -16.80
N LEU A 34 34.52 1.67 -18.07
CA LEU A 34 34.43 0.34 -18.68
C LEU A 34 35.74 -0.47 -18.55
N ASP A 35 36.89 0.20 -18.67
CA ASP A 35 38.21 -0.43 -18.57
C ASP A 35 38.58 -0.87 -17.15
N ALA A 36 38.04 -0.19 -16.14
CA ALA A 36 38.29 -0.47 -14.72
C ALA A 36 37.18 -1.32 -14.08
N ALA A 37 36.08 -1.58 -14.80
CA ALA A 37 34.93 -2.30 -14.29
C ALA A 37 35.22 -3.80 -14.16
N PRO A 38 34.86 -4.44 -13.02
CA PRO A 38 34.80 -5.90 -12.94
C PRO A 38 33.90 -6.47 -14.04
N VAL A 39 34.20 -7.69 -14.52
CA VAL A 39 33.51 -8.32 -15.67
C VAL A 39 31.98 -8.20 -15.64
N PRO A 40 31.27 -8.49 -14.52
CA PRO A 40 29.82 -8.38 -14.49
C PRO A 40 29.31 -6.94 -14.71
N GLN A 41 30.02 -5.95 -14.17
CA GLN A 41 29.66 -4.54 -14.34
C GLN A 41 30.01 -4.05 -15.75
N ALA A 42 31.15 -4.50 -16.30
CA ALA A 42 31.56 -4.17 -17.66
C ALA A 42 30.54 -4.66 -18.70
N ASP A 43 30.00 -5.86 -18.52
CA ASP A 43 28.99 -6.43 -19.42
C ASP A 43 27.67 -5.67 -19.34
N GLU A 44 27.26 -5.24 -18.15
CA GLU A 44 26.08 -4.37 -17.99
C GLU A 44 26.31 -2.99 -18.63
N ILE A 45 27.50 -2.39 -18.47
CA ILE A 45 27.85 -1.13 -19.13
C ILE A 45 27.75 -1.28 -20.66
N LYS A 46 28.31 -2.36 -21.24
CA LYS A 46 28.21 -2.64 -22.68
C LYS A 46 26.77 -2.82 -23.13
N ARG A 47 25.96 -3.54 -22.33
CA ARG A 47 24.53 -3.73 -22.61
C ARG A 47 23.80 -2.39 -22.68
N ARG A 48 24.05 -1.48 -21.73
CA ARG A 48 23.48 -0.13 -21.72
C ARG A 48 24.00 0.74 -22.87
N MET A 49 25.27 0.64 -23.21
CA MET A 49 25.82 1.34 -24.39
C MET A 49 25.11 0.93 -25.68
N ALA A 50 24.74 -0.34 -25.80
CA ALA A 50 23.98 -0.84 -26.96
C ALA A 50 22.52 -0.36 -27.01
N GLU A 51 21.97 0.20 -25.91
CA GLU A 51 20.63 0.80 -25.89
C GLU A 51 20.61 2.20 -26.55
N ILE A 52 21.78 2.81 -26.83
CA ILE A 52 21.92 4.13 -27.45
C ILE A 52 22.40 4.01 -28.89
N ASP A 53 21.64 4.58 -29.82
CA ASP A 53 22.09 4.83 -31.18
C ASP A 53 22.50 6.30 -31.34
N MET A 54 23.81 6.53 -31.52
CA MET A 54 24.38 7.88 -31.65
C MET A 54 23.97 8.60 -32.94
N THR A 55 23.45 7.89 -33.94
CA THR A 55 22.94 8.49 -35.18
C THR A 55 21.48 8.91 -35.07
N ASN A 56 20.81 8.50 -33.99
CA ASN A 56 19.41 8.77 -33.73
C ASN A 56 19.26 9.65 -32.48
N THR A 57 19.05 10.95 -32.69
CA THR A 57 18.84 11.93 -31.61
C THR A 57 17.72 11.54 -30.65
N GLN A 58 16.66 10.89 -31.15
CA GLN A 58 15.55 10.45 -30.28
C GLN A 58 16.00 9.37 -29.29
N SER A 59 16.88 8.46 -29.72
CA SER A 59 17.46 7.42 -28.85
C SER A 59 18.26 8.06 -27.71
N ILE A 60 19.11 9.03 -28.03
CA ILE A 60 19.90 9.80 -27.05
C ILE A 60 18.98 10.51 -26.05
N ILE A 61 17.94 11.20 -26.52
CA ILE A 61 17.00 11.93 -25.66
C ILE A 61 16.24 10.97 -24.73
N SER A 62 15.84 9.80 -25.23
CA SER A 62 15.07 8.83 -24.45
C SER A 62 15.93 7.93 -23.55
N PHE A 63 17.25 7.92 -23.73
CA PHE A 63 18.13 7.06 -22.95
C PHE A 63 18.03 7.40 -21.46
N GLY A 64 17.79 6.38 -20.64
CA GLY A 64 17.58 6.53 -19.20
C GLY A 64 16.15 6.89 -18.76
N ALA A 65 15.24 7.26 -19.68
CA ALA A 65 13.85 7.55 -19.33
C ALA A 65 13.14 6.33 -18.72
N GLY A 66 13.42 5.13 -19.23
CA GLY A 66 12.91 3.87 -18.68
C GLY A 66 13.36 3.62 -17.23
N SER A 67 14.64 3.87 -16.94
CA SER A 67 15.19 3.72 -15.58
C SER A 67 14.55 4.71 -14.59
N GLN A 68 14.29 5.94 -15.02
CA GLN A 68 13.58 6.94 -14.20
C GLN A 68 12.14 6.51 -13.90
N ALA A 69 11.44 5.95 -14.90
CA ALA A 69 10.10 5.40 -14.71
C ALA A 69 10.10 4.18 -13.76
N GLU A 70 11.11 3.32 -13.84
CA GLU A 70 11.28 2.18 -12.95
C GLU A 70 11.50 2.61 -11.50
N LEU A 71 12.37 3.61 -11.24
CA LEU A 71 12.56 4.18 -9.91
C LEU A 71 11.26 4.77 -9.33
N GLN A 72 10.44 5.40 -10.17
CA GLN A 72 9.15 5.92 -9.77
C GLN A 72 8.17 4.80 -9.40
N ASN A 73 8.17 3.69 -10.14
CA ASN A 73 7.36 2.50 -9.82
C ASN A 73 7.83 1.84 -8.53
N ILE A 74 9.13 1.70 -8.32
CA ILE A 74 9.72 1.18 -7.08
C ILE A 74 9.31 2.06 -5.89
N SER A 75 9.38 3.38 -6.04
CA SER A 75 8.98 4.33 -4.99
C SER A 75 7.50 4.18 -4.62
N GLN A 76 6.62 4.00 -5.61
CA GLN A 76 5.20 3.75 -5.35
C GLN A 76 4.97 2.39 -4.68
N ALA A 77 5.67 1.34 -5.11
CA ALA A 77 5.59 0.02 -4.50
C ALA A 77 6.07 0.03 -3.04
N MET A 78 7.15 0.77 -2.74
CA MET A 78 7.63 0.98 -1.37
C MET A 78 6.58 1.72 -0.53
N LEU A 79 6.02 2.82 -1.02
CA LEU A 79 4.98 3.58 -0.32
C LEU A 79 3.72 2.73 -0.06
N ALA A 80 3.31 1.90 -1.02
CA ALA A 80 2.21 0.97 -0.84
C ALA A 80 2.52 -0.11 0.21
N GLY A 81 3.74 -0.64 0.21
CA GLY A 81 4.23 -1.58 1.22
C GLY A 81 4.23 -1.00 2.63
N VAL A 82 4.77 0.21 2.80
CA VAL A 82 4.77 0.95 4.07
C VAL A 82 3.36 1.25 4.53
N LYS A 83 2.49 1.76 3.66
CA LYS A 83 1.08 1.98 3.99
C LYS A 83 0.41 0.70 4.49
N ASN A 84 0.59 -0.43 3.80
CA ASN A 84 0.02 -1.71 4.22
C ASN A 84 0.62 -2.23 5.53
N LYS A 85 1.91 -1.96 5.79
CA LYS A 85 2.60 -2.34 7.03
C LYS A 85 2.19 -1.46 8.22
N ASP A 86 1.98 -0.16 8.00
CA ASP A 86 1.66 0.85 9.03
C ASP A 86 0.17 0.88 9.39
N VAL A 87 -0.73 0.57 8.45
CA VAL A 87 -2.16 0.48 8.77
C VAL A 87 -2.50 -0.82 9.50
N GLY A 88 -1.83 -1.95 9.20
CA GLY A 88 -2.00 -3.22 9.92
C GLY A 88 -3.48 -3.65 10.17
N PRO A 89 -3.74 -4.54 11.15
CA PRO A 89 -5.11 -4.87 11.59
C PRO A 89 -5.87 -3.67 12.16
N ALA A 90 -5.15 -2.63 12.59
CA ALA A 90 -5.72 -1.41 13.15
C ALA A 90 -6.44 -0.57 12.08
N GLY A 91 -6.03 -0.62 10.81
CA GLY A 91 -6.68 0.07 9.70
C GLY A 91 -8.06 -0.50 9.40
N ASP A 92 -8.19 -1.83 9.45
CA ASP A 92 -9.47 -2.53 9.34
C ASP A 92 -10.35 -2.23 10.56
N SER A 93 -9.80 -2.28 11.77
CA SER A 93 -10.53 -1.90 12.99
C SER A 93 -10.97 -0.43 12.99
N LEU A 94 -10.14 0.50 12.50
CA LEU A 94 -10.52 1.91 12.37
C LEU A 94 -11.60 2.11 11.31
N THR A 95 -11.53 1.36 10.20
CA THR A 95 -12.57 1.36 9.16
C THR A 95 -13.88 0.78 9.69
N GLU A 96 -13.83 -0.30 10.47
CA GLU A 96 -14.96 -0.91 11.15
C GLU A 96 -15.57 0.03 12.19
N ILE A 97 -14.75 0.72 12.99
CA ILE A 97 -15.21 1.74 13.95
C ILE A 97 -15.90 2.91 13.23
N VAL A 98 -15.32 3.44 12.15
CA VAL A 98 -15.92 4.54 11.37
C VAL A 98 -17.20 4.10 10.68
N SER A 99 -17.25 2.87 10.15
CA SER A 99 -18.46 2.28 9.56
C SER A 99 -19.56 2.12 10.60
N THR A 100 -19.20 1.64 11.79
CA THR A 100 -20.11 1.47 12.93
C THR A 100 -20.66 2.83 13.40
N ILE A 101 -19.81 3.85 13.57
CA ILE A 101 -20.23 5.21 13.92
C ILE A 101 -21.15 5.80 12.84
N ARG A 102 -20.87 5.57 11.56
CA ARG A 102 -21.73 6.01 10.45
C ARG A 102 -23.06 5.26 10.40
N GLY A 103 -23.06 3.96 10.68
CA GLY A 103 -24.28 3.13 10.79
C GLY A 103 -25.18 3.57 11.94
N PHE A 104 -24.60 3.86 13.11
CA PHE A 104 -25.33 4.46 14.24
C PHE A 104 -25.89 5.85 13.95
N SER A 105 -25.29 6.62 13.03
CA SER A 105 -25.81 7.93 12.61
C SER A 105 -26.92 7.86 11.55
N GLY A 106 -27.14 6.69 10.91
CA GLY A 106 -28.06 6.56 9.78
C GLY A 106 -29.34 5.76 10.03
N GLU A 107 -29.33 4.78 10.94
CA GLU A 107 -30.45 3.83 11.05
C GLU A 107 -31.14 3.77 12.42
N GLU A 108 -30.68 4.52 13.44
CA GLU A 108 -31.24 4.41 14.80
C GLU A 108 -31.97 5.67 15.32
N LEU A 109 -32.15 6.71 14.50
CA LEU A 109 -32.88 7.92 14.90
C LEU A 109 -33.91 8.42 13.87
N ASP A 110 -34.71 7.53 13.28
CA ASP A 110 -36.06 7.95 12.87
C ASP A 110 -37.12 6.94 13.31
N VAL A 111 -37.38 6.94 14.62
CA VAL A 111 -38.49 6.25 15.26
C VAL A 111 -39.83 6.96 14.95
N ASN A 112 -39.82 8.05 14.17
CA ASN A 112 -40.98 8.84 13.83
C ASN A 112 -41.32 8.79 12.33
N ARG A 113 -40.95 7.71 11.64
CA ARG A 113 -41.37 7.50 10.26
C ARG A 113 -42.89 7.29 10.19
N GLU A 114 -43.60 8.34 9.78
CA GLU A 114 -45.02 8.27 9.49
C GLU A 114 -45.27 7.25 8.37
N ARG A 115 -46.24 6.35 8.57
CA ARG A 115 -46.62 5.30 7.62
C ARG A 115 -46.88 5.91 6.25
N SER A 116 -46.17 5.44 5.22
CA SER A 116 -46.34 5.96 3.86
C SER A 116 -47.75 5.66 3.36
N TRP A 117 -48.35 6.58 2.62
CA TRP A 117 -49.70 6.43 2.07
C TRP A 117 -49.85 5.16 1.22
N TRP A 118 -48.76 4.74 0.57
CA TRP A 118 -48.65 3.49 -0.17
C TRP A 118 -48.75 2.24 0.72
N GLU A 119 -48.23 2.29 1.94
CA GLU A 119 -48.29 1.18 2.92
C GLU A 119 -49.71 1.03 3.48
N ARG A 120 -50.44 2.14 3.65
CA ARG A 120 -51.87 2.11 4.02
C ARG A 120 -52.75 1.57 2.90
N LEU A 121 -52.36 1.76 1.63
CA LEU A 121 -53.11 1.30 0.46
C LEU A 121 -52.84 -0.18 0.12
N THR A 122 -51.61 -0.67 0.36
CA THR A 122 -51.21 -2.02 -0.05
C THR A 122 -51.33 -3.07 1.05
N GLY A 123 -51.67 -2.69 2.29
CA GLY A 123 -51.98 -3.63 3.37
C GLY A 123 -50.82 -4.53 3.80
N ALA A 124 -49.61 -4.30 3.29
CA ALA A 124 -48.43 -5.07 3.65
C ALA A 124 -47.91 -4.58 5.01
N ALA A 125 -48.36 -5.23 6.08
CA ALA A 125 -47.66 -5.16 7.36
C ALA A 125 -46.27 -5.77 7.17
N ALA A 126 -45.22 -4.98 7.39
CA ALA A 126 -43.85 -5.49 7.40
C ALA A 126 -43.72 -6.62 8.45
N PRO A 127 -43.11 -7.78 8.13
CA PRO A 127 -42.89 -8.84 9.10
C PRO A 127 -41.73 -8.44 10.02
N LEU A 128 -42.05 -7.88 11.19
CA LEU A 128 -41.11 -7.53 12.25
C LEU A 128 -40.91 -8.67 13.28
N ALA A 129 -40.94 -9.92 12.84
CA ALA A 129 -40.75 -11.06 13.73
C ALA A 129 -39.81 -12.09 13.10
N HIS A 130 -38.50 -11.88 13.26
CA HIS A 130 -37.55 -12.95 13.56
C HIS A 130 -36.14 -12.39 13.75
N PHE A 131 -35.83 -11.79 14.90
CA PHE A 131 -34.45 -11.75 15.44
C PHE A 131 -34.45 -11.50 16.96
N MET A 132 -35.25 -12.31 17.68
CA MET A 132 -35.01 -12.57 19.10
C MET A 132 -34.99 -14.09 19.31
N ALA A 133 -33.87 -14.72 18.95
CA ALA A 133 -33.49 -16.03 19.46
C ALA A 133 -31.99 -16.28 19.26
N ARG A 134 -31.26 -16.05 20.36
CA ARG A 134 -29.96 -16.64 20.74
C ARG A 134 -28.68 -16.12 20.09
#